data_AF-A0A529GFM1-F1
#
_entry.id   AF-A0A529GFM1-F1
#
_cell.length_a   1.000
_cell.length_b   1.000
_cell.length_c   1.000
_cell.angle_alpha   90.00
_cell.angle_beta   90.00
_cell.angle_gamma   90.00
#
_symmetry.space_group_name_H-M   'P 1'
#
loop_
_entity.id
_entity.type
_entity.pdbx_description
1 polymer ?
#
loop_
_entity_poly.entity_id
_entity_poly.type
_entity_poly.pdbx_seq_one_letter_code
_entity_poly.pdbx_strand_id
1 'polypeptide(L)'
;PILYYYPYDRLDCVRFNRKALDVILEADIKTVILSGRWSDYEVRGFDGLQQTIATLRALGVRVFVIGQSPQFPTDVRKIAFFAKRQNLDDTSWPIAMDPDINERVRSFTKGATFIDPLKFLCSAGRCAYSDRGEFLYFDYGHFSSAGATLAISKYWPAFGKDNALPKTK
;
A
#
# COMPACT_ATOMS: atom_id res chain seq x y z
N PRO A 1 -7.06 6.00 -2.35
CA PRO A 1 -7.30 5.74 -3.80
C PRO A 1 -8.71 5.18 -4.09
N ILE A 2 -9.73 5.63 -3.35
CA ILE A 2 -11.13 5.25 -3.57
C ILE A 2 -11.76 6.37 -4.39
N LEU A 3 -12.23 6.09 -5.60
CA LEU A 3 -12.63 7.11 -6.59
C LEU A 3 -13.70 8.06 -6.04
N TYR A 4 -14.67 7.50 -5.33
CA TYR A 4 -15.82 8.23 -4.78
C TYR A 4 -15.59 8.70 -3.33
N TYR A 5 -14.35 8.70 -2.85
CA TYR A 5 -14.03 9.20 -1.53
C TYR A 5 -14.23 10.72 -1.46
N TYR A 6 -15.07 11.14 -0.51
CA TYR A 6 -15.31 12.55 -0.22
C TYR A 6 -14.76 12.91 1.18
N PRO A 7 -13.56 13.50 1.23
CA PRO A 7 -13.03 14.13 2.44
C PRO A 7 -13.62 15.54 2.60
N TYR A 8 -14.16 15.85 3.78
CA TYR A 8 -14.71 17.17 4.09
C TYR A 8 -13.63 18.28 4.06
N ASP A 9 -12.37 17.92 4.25
CA ASP A 9 -11.20 18.80 4.28
C ASP A 9 -10.47 18.93 2.92
N ARG A 10 -10.87 18.17 1.89
CA ARG A 10 -10.24 18.23 0.55
C ARG A 10 -11.29 18.25 -0.55
N LEU A 11 -11.86 19.42 -0.78
CA LEU A 11 -12.93 19.68 -1.75
C LEU A 11 -12.63 19.16 -3.16
N ASP A 12 -11.37 19.22 -3.60
CA ASP A 12 -10.96 18.76 -4.94
C ASP A 12 -10.65 17.26 -5.04
N CYS A 13 -10.78 16.47 -3.98
CA CYS A 13 -10.40 15.05 -3.99
C CYS A 13 -11.22 14.24 -5.02
N VAL A 14 -12.52 14.51 -5.13
CA VAL A 14 -13.38 13.84 -6.13
C VAL A 14 -12.97 14.21 -7.55
N ARG A 15 -12.65 15.48 -7.79
CA ARG A 15 -12.19 15.97 -9.09
C ARG A 15 -10.84 15.34 -9.47
N PHE A 16 -9.90 15.30 -8.53
CA PHE A 16 -8.60 14.65 -8.71
C PHE A 16 -8.77 13.16 -9.06
N ASN A 17 -9.60 12.44 -8.31
CA ASN A 17 -9.85 11.02 -8.54
C ASN A 17 -10.50 10.76 -9.91
N ARG A 18 -11.45 11.60 -10.33
CA ARG A 18 -12.06 11.47 -11.66
C ARG A 18 -11.05 11.68 -12.77
N LYS A 19 -10.14 12.67 -12.64
CA LYS A 19 -9.12 12.92 -13.66
C LYS A 19 -8.18 11.73 -13.85
N ALA A 20 -7.99 10.88 -12.84
CA ALA A 20 -7.22 9.64 -13.00
C ALA A 20 -7.84 8.68 -14.04
N LEU A 21 -9.17 8.65 -14.17
CA LEU A 21 -9.84 7.83 -15.20
C LEU A 21 -9.57 8.37 -16.60
N ASP A 22 -9.59 9.70 -16.77
CA ASP A 22 -9.25 10.33 -18.04
C ASP A 22 -7.80 10.01 -18.42
N VAL A 23 -6.85 10.13 -17.48
CA VAL A 23 -5.44 9.79 -17.71
C VAL A 23 -5.28 8.32 -18.12
N ILE A 24 -6.03 7.40 -17.51
CA ILE A 24 -6.00 5.98 -17.87
C ILE A 24 -6.38 5.77 -19.33
N LEU A 25 -7.43 6.45 -19.80
CA LEU A 25 -7.92 6.34 -21.17
C LEU A 25 -7.01 7.06 -22.17
N GLU A 26 -6.65 8.32 -21.87
CA GLU A 26 -5.85 9.19 -22.74
C GLU A 26 -4.44 8.62 -22.97
N ALA A 27 -3.83 8.03 -21.95
CA ALA A 27 -2.48 7.45 -22.02
C ALA A 27 -2.47 5.94 -22.30
N ASP A 28 -3.62 5.33 -22.62
CA ASP A 28 -3.79 3.90 -22.89
C ASP A 28 -3.17 2.99 -21.80
N ILE A 29 -3.37 3.38 -20.54
CA ILE A 29 -2.79 2.70 -19.38
C ILE A 29 -3.37 1.29 -19.25
N LYS A 30 -2.52 0.27 -19.33
CA LYS A 30 -2.93 -1.14 -19.24
C LYS A 30 -3.00 -1.66 -17.81
N THR A 31 -2.42 -0.94 -16.85
CA THR A 31 -2.24 -1.43 -15.48
C THR A 31 -2.31 -0.30 -14.49
N VAL A 32 -3.14 -0.49 -13.48
CA VAL A 32 -3.34 0.45 -12.38
C VAL A 32 -2.97 -0.24 -11.08
N ILE A 33 -2.11 0.42 -10.31
CA ILE A 33 -1.72 -0.03 -8.96
C ILE A 33 -2.38 0.91 -7.96
N LEU A 34 -3.25 0.35 -7.13
CA LEU A 34 -3.88 1.06 -6.02
C LEU A 34 -3.05 0.85 -4.75
N SER A 35 -2.63 1.95 -4.14
CA SER A 35 -1.97 1.96 -2.84
C SER A 35 -2.50 3.15 -2.04
N GLY A 36 -2.56 3.01 -0.73
CA GLY A 36 -3.00 4.05 0.17
C GLY A 36 -2.78 3.69 1.63
N ARG A 37 -3.11 4.63 2.51
CA ARG A 37 -3.20 4.39 3.94
C ARG A 37 -4.57 3.81 4.26
N TRP A 38 -4.67 2.48 4.31
CA TRP A 38 -5.94 1.79 4.50
C TRP A 38 -6.51 1.97 5.91
N SER A 39 -5.64 2.22 6.89
CA SER A 39 -6.05 2.51 8.28
C SER A 39 -6.99 3.72 8.38
N ASP A 40 -6.86 4.70 7.50
CA ASP A 40 -7.75 5.88 7.45
C ASP A 40 -9.17 5.54 6.99
N TYR A 41 -9.39 4.36 6.40
CA TYR A 41 -10.68 3.91 5.85
C TYR A 41 -11.41 2.90 6.75
N GLU A 42 -10.77 2.39 7.80
CA GLU A 42 -11.36 1.33 8.65
C GLU A 42 -12.75 1.69 9.18
N VAL A 43 -12.91 2.91 9.68
CA VAL A 43 -14.18 3.40 10.23
C VAL A 43 -15.26 3.52 9.15
N ARG A 44 -14.88 3.78 7.90
CA ARG A 44 -15.79 4.01 6.78
C ARG A 44 -16.09 2.75 5.98
N GLY A 45 -15.32 1.69 6.20
CA GLY A 45 -15.35 0.47 5.40
C GLY A 45 -14.63 0.61 4.06
N PHE A 46 -14.54 -0.52 3.36
CA PHE A 46 -13.76 -0.66 2.13
C PHE A 46 -14.63 -0.86 0.88
N ASP A 47 -15.96 -0.70 0.96
CA ASP A 47 -16.86 -0.87 -0.20
C ASP A 47 -16.47 0.01 -1.39
N GLY A 48 -16.04 1.24 -1.12
CA GLY A 48 -15.55 2.15 -2.15
C GLY A 48 -14.32 1.63 -2.89
N LEU A 49 -13.50 0.78 -2.26
CA LEU A 49 -12.38 0.10 -2.93
C LEU A 49 -12.90 -0.92 -3.94
N GLN A 50 -13.86 -1.77 -3.55
CA GLN A 50 -14.45 -2.76 -4.45
C GLN A 50 -15.13 -2.10 -5.66
N GLN A 51 -15.84 -0.98 -5.44
CA GLN A 51 -16.43 -0.18 -6.51
C GLN A 51 -15.36 0.39 -7.43
N THR A 52 -14.29 0.96 -6.85
CA THR A 52 -13.15 1.50 -7.62
C THR A 52 -12.52 0.44 -8.52
N ILE A 53 -12.29 -0.76 -8.00
CA ILE A 53 -11.73 -1.89 -8.76
C ILE A 53 -12.66 -2.29 -9.89
N ALA A 54 -13.98 -2.37 -9.64
CA ALA A 54 -14.96 -2.68 -10.68
C ALA A 54 -14.94 -1.64 -11.82
N THR A 55 -14.92 -0.35 -11.48
CA THR A 55 -14.81 0.75 -12.46
C THR A 55 -13.54 0.62 -13.30
N LEU A 56 -12.38 0.43 -12.66
CA LEU A 56 -11.11 0.31 -13.38
C LEU A 56 -11.10 -0.91 -14.32
N ARG A 57 -11.58 -2.06 -13.85
CA ARG A 57 -11.69 -3.26 -14.69
C ARG A 57 -12.62 -3.09 -15.89
N ALA A 58 -13.70 -2.32 -15.74
CA ALA A 58 -14.59 -2.01 -16.85
C ALA A 58 -13.89 -1.17 -17.94
N LEU A 59 -12.83 -0.45 -17.60
CA LEU A 59 -11.94 0.23 -18.57
C LEU A 59 -10.92 -0.72 -19.23
N GLY A 60 -10.97 -2.03 -18.94
CA GLY A 60 -10.09 -3.03 -19.55
C GLY A 60 -8.68 -3.11 -18.96
N VAL A 61 -8.41 -2.43 -17.83
CA VAL A 61 -7.08 -2.43 -17.20
C VAL A 61 -6.89 -3.57 -16.21
N ARG A 62 -5.65 -4.00 -16.03
CA ARG A 62 -5.25 -4.86 -14.90
C ARG A 62 -5.18 -4.01 -13.63
N VAL A 63 -5.69 -4.53 -12.53
CA VAL A 63 -5.69 -3.82 -11.24
C VAL A 63 -4.89 -4.61 -10.23
N PHE A 64 -3.93 -3.96 -9.60
CA PHE A 64 -3.24 -4.45 -8.42
C PHE A 64 -3.61 -3.60 -7.22
N VAL A 65 -3.71 -4.22 -6.05
CA VAL A 65 -3.87 -3.51 -4.77
C VAL A 65 -2.71 -3.85 -3.87
N ILE A 66 -1.95 -2.85 -3.47
CA ILE A 66 -0.94 -2.98 -2.42
C ILE A 66 -1.64 -2.68 -1.09
N GLY A 67 -1.66 -3.65 -0.19
CA GLY A 67 -2.18 -3.52 1.16
C GLY A 67 -1.44 -2.48 2.01
N GLN A 68 -1.81 -2.41 3.28
CA GLN A 68 -1.19 -1.56 4.27
C GLN A 68 0.27 -1.95 4.44
N SER A 69 1.14 -0.97 4.24
CA SER A 69 2.56 -1.07 4.54
C SER A 69 2.78 -0.92 6.04
N PRO A 70 3.89 -1.43 6.59
CA PRO A 70 4.18 -1.32 8.02
C PRO A 70 4.11 0.12 8.51
N GLN A 71 3.50 0.29 9.68
CA GLN A 71 3.51 1.53 10.44
C GLN A 71 4.09 1.25 11.82
N PHE A 72 4.89 2.17 12.33
CA PHE A 72 5.58 2.11 13.60
C PHE A 72 4.97 3.10 14.59
N PRO A 73 5.18 2.93 15.91
CA PRO A 73 4.58 3.81 16.91
C PRO A 73 5.13 5.25 16.87
N THR A 74 6.32 5.44 16.29
CA THR A 74 6.96 6.73 16.15
C THR A 74 7.98 6.71 15.01
N ASP A 75 8.65 7.83 14.80
CA ASP A 75 9.74 7.97 13.84
C ASP A 75 10.81 6.89 14.05
N VAL A 76 11.20 6.21 12.97
CA VAL A 76 12.16 5.11 13.03
C VAL A 76 13.55 5.52 13.53
N ARG A 77 13.91 6.81 13.42
CA ARG A 77 15.16 7.35 14.01
C ARG A 77 15.09 7.41 15.53
N LYS A 78 13.91 7.71 16.09
CA LYS A 78 13.68 7.65 17.55
C LYS A 78 13.73 6.21 18.04
N ILE A 79 13.12 5.28 17.29
CA ILE A 79 13.19 3.84 17.59
C ILE A 79 14.66 3.39 17.64
N ALA A 80 15.44 3.69 16.60
CA ALA A 80 16.87 3.35 16.55
C ALA A 80 17.67 3.94 17.70
N PHE A 81 17.39 5.20 18.06
CA PHE A 81 18.03 5.86 19.19
C PHE A 81 17.76 5.13 20.52
N PHE A 82 16.50 4.73 20.77
CA PHE A 82 16.14 4.01 21.98
C PHE A 82 16.70 2.58 21.99
N ALA A 83 16.68 1.87 20.85
CA ALA A 83 17.29 0.55 20.72
C ALA A 83 18.79 0.61 21.07
N LYS A 84 19.52 1.57 20.48
CA LYS A 84 20.96 1.78 20.81
C LYS A 84 21.19 2.13 22.27
N ARG A 85 20.34 2.96 22.89
CA ARG A 85 20.42 3.27 24.33
C ARG A 85 20.25 2.05 25.23
N GLN A 86 19.55 1.02 24.75
CA GLN A 86 19.39 -0.26 25.44
C GLN A 86 20.46 -1.28 25.04
N ASN A 87 21.51 -0.86 24.32
CA ASN A 87 22.54 -1.72 23.74
C ASN A 87 21.97 -2.83 22.83
N LEU A 88 20.83 -2.55 22.18
CA LEU A 88 20.24 -3.42 21.18
C LEU A 88 20.65 -2.91 19.79
N ASP A 89 21.20 -3.80 18.96
CA ASP A 89 21.43 -3.55 17.53
C ASP A 89 20.22 -3.99 16.70
N ASP A 90 19.03 -3.64 17.19
CA ASP A 90 17.76 -4.12 16.67
C ASP A 90 17.38 -3.32 15.43
N THR A 91 17.34 -3.93 14.24
CA THR A 91 16.97 -3.25 12.98
C THR A 91 15.49 -3.42 12.62
N SER A 92 14.74 -4.09 13.50
CA SER A 92 13.30 -4.33 13.36
C SER A 92 12.54 -3.81 14.57
N TRP A 93 11.25 -3.53 14.41
CA TRP A 93 10.37 -3.13 15.49
C TRP A 93 8.96 -3.68 15.28
N PRO A 94 8.18 -3.93 16.35
CA PRO A 94 6.77 -4.27 16.22
C PRO A 94 5.98 -3.18 15.48
N ILE A 95 5.00 -3.59 14.68
CA ILE A 95 4.07 -2.65 14.04
C ILE A 95 3.15 -1.99 15.08
N ALA A 96 2.69 -0.77 14.76
CA ALA A 96 1.69 -0.03 15.52
C ALA A 96 0.49 0.31 14.63
N MET A 97 -0.17 -0.73 14.16
CA MET A 97 -1.43 -0.69 13.41
C MET A 97 -2.14 -2.03 13.60
N ASP A 98 -3.39 -2.15 13.16
CA ASP A 98 -4.07 -3.44 13.17
C ASP A 98 -3.30 -4.46 12.30
N PRO A 99 -2.82 -5.60 12.86
CA PRO A 99 -2.15 -6.63 12.09
C PRO A 99 -3.05 -7.28 11.03
N ASP A 100 -4.36 -7.28 11.24
CA ASP A 100 -5.32 -7.99 10.38
C ASP A 100 -5.92 -7.10 9.28
N ILE A 101 -5.51 -5.82 9.21
CA ILE A 101 -6.05 -4.85 8.26
C ILE A 101 -5.93 -5.33 6.80
N ASN A 102 -4.85 -6.04 6.46
CA ASN A 102 -4.66 -6.53 5.09
C ASN A 102 -5.59 -7.68 4.73
N GLU A 103 -6.02 -8.48 5.70
CA GLU A 103 -7.05 -9.49 5.49
C GLU A 103 -8.41 -8.82 5.26
N ARG A 104 -8.72 -7.79 6.05
CA ARG A 104 -9.94 -6.98 5.88
C ARG A 104 -9.96 -6.25 4.55
N VAL A 105 -8.88 -5.62 4.11
CA VAL A 105 -8.82 -4.95 2.80
C VAL A 105 -8.96 -5.96 1.67
N ARG A 106 -8.26 -7.11 1.75
CA ARG A 106 -8.27 -8.17 0.71
C ARG A 106 -9.68 -8.66 0.37
N SER A 107 -10.60 -8.72 1.34
CA SER A 107 -11.98 -9.15 1.08
C SER A 107 -12.76 -8.22 0.13
N PHE A 108 -12.28 -6.98 -0.05
CA PHE A 108 -12.86 -5.96 -0.96
C PHE A 108 -12.05 -5.76 -2.24
N THR A 109 -11.14 -6.68 -2.57
CA THR A 109 -10.30 -6.58 -3.77
C THR A 109 -10.66 -7.59 -4.87
N LYS A 110 -11.93 -7.99 -4.96
CA LYS A 110 -12.36 -8.96 -5.98
C LYS A 110 -12.09 -8.40 -7.37
N GLY A 111 -11.35 -9.17 -8.17
CA GLY A 111 -10.96 -8.80 -9.52
C GLY A 111 -9.62 -8.05 -9.63
N ALA A 112 -8.95 -7.79 -8.50
CA ALA A 112 -7.59 -7.26 -8.48
C ALA A 112 -6.62 -8.29 -7.88
N THR A 113 -5.35 -8.20 -8.25
CA THR A 113 -4.28 -8.97 -7.62
C THR A 113 -3.82 -8.23 -6.36
N PHE A 114 -4.05 -8.83 -5.18
CA PHE A 114 -3.70 -8.23 -3.90
C PHE A 114 -2.30 -8.63 -3.45
N ILE A 115 -1.48 -7.62 -3.16
CA ILE A 115 -0.14 -7.75 -2.61
C ILE A 115 -0.21 -7.34 -1.15
N ASP A 116 0.29 -8.19 -0.28
CA ASP A 116 0.31 -7.98 1.16
C ASP A 116 1.72 -7.62 1.62
N PRO A 117 2.04 -6.32 1.84
CA PRO A 117 3.38 -5.90 2.23
C PRO A 117 3.91 -6.62 3.48
N LEU A 118 3.04 -6.95 4.43
CA LEU A 118 3.45 -7.53 5.70
C LEU A 118 4.07 -8.91 5.52
N LYS A 119 3.58 -9.69 4.55
CA LYS A 119 4.15 -11.01 4.23
C LYS A 119 5.55 -10.95 3.63
N PHE A 120 5.95 -9.80 3.08
CA PHE A 120 7.25 -9.62 2.44
C PHE A 120 8.25 -8.84 3.29
N LEU A 121 7.75 -7.92 4.12
CA LEU A 121 8.56 -6.96 4.86
C LEU A 121 8.72 -7.29 6.34
N CYS A 122 7.91 -8.21 6.87
CA CYS A 122 7.83 -8.49 8.29
C CYS A 122 8.00 -9.98 8.57
N SER A 123 8.50 -10.28 9.76
CA SER A 123 8.63 -11.63 10.30
C SER A 123 8.18 -11.62 11.75
N ALA A 124 7.29 -12.54 12.12
CA ALA A 124 6.75 -12.67 13.49
C ALA A 124 6.21 -11.33 14.08
N GLY A 125 5.48 -10.55 13.28
CA GLY A 125 4.88 -9.28 13.73
C GLY A 125 5.86 -8.11 13.87
N ARG A 126 7.14 -8.31 13.53
CA ARG A 126 8.17 -7.26 13.53
C ARG A 126 8.58 -6.96 12.09
N CYS A 127 8.77 -5.69 11.78
CA CYS A 127 9.18 -5.25 10.45
C CYS A 127 10.51 -4.52 10.55
N ALA A 128 11.39 -4.76 9.57
CA ALA A 128 12.65 -4.04 9.48
C ALA A 128 12.36 -2.55 9.27
N TYR A 129 12.94 -1.69 10.09
CA TYR A 129 12.90 -0.23 9.89
C TYR A 129 14.22 0.30 9.31
N SER A 130 15.28 -0.50 9.35
CA SER A 130 16.58 -0.23 8.71
C SER A 130 17.17 -1.51 8.11
N ASP A 131 18.02 -1.35 7.09
CA ASP A 131 18.83 -2.42 6.50
C ASP A 131 20.23 -1.85 6.20
N ARG A 132 21.29 -2.58 6.58
CA ARG A 132 22.69 -2.20 6.31
C ARG A 132 23.05 -0.74 6.65
N GLY A 133 22.51 -0.23 7.75
CA GLY A 133 22.77 1.13 8.23
C GLY A 133 21.91 2.22 7.59
N GLU A 134 21.04 1.89 6.63
CA GLU A 134 20.10 2.83 6.01
C GLU A 134 18.69 2.65 6.57
N PHE A 135 18.00 3.76 6.82
CA PHE A 135 16.58 3.74 7.20
C PHE A 135 15.70 3.41 5.99
N LEU A 136 14.82 2.42 6.15
CA LEU A 136 13.83 2.03 5.13
C LEU A 136 12.60 2.95 5.16
N TYR A 137 12.45 3.76 6.21
CA TYR A 137 11.33 4.68 6.37
C TYR A 137 11.85 6.09 6.66
N PHE A 138 11.15 7.08 6.12
CA PHE A 138 11.43 8.49 6.37
C PHE A 138 10.91 8.95 7.74
N ASP A 139 9.76 8.40 8.14
CA ASP A 139 9.09 8.64 9.41
C ASP A 139 8.55 7.32 9.99
N TYR A 140 7.38 7.33 10.62
CA TYR A 140 6.75 6.14 11.20
C TYR A 140 6.08 5.21 10.17
N GLY A 141 5.92 5.60 8.90
CA GLY A 141 5.21 4.76 7.92
C GLY A 141 5.44 5.08 6.45
N HIS A 142 6.02 6.23 6.11
CA HIS A 142 6.43 6.53 4.74
C HIS A 142 7.78 5.88 4.44
N PHE A 143 7.87 5.12 3.34
CA PHE A 143 9.14 4.57 2.89
C PHE A 143 10.14 5.67 2.52
N SER A 144 11.42 5.45 2.82
CA SER A 144 12.52 6.17 2.16
C SER A 144 12.68 5.66 0.72
N SER A 145 13.54 6.29 -0.07
CA SER A 145 13.87 5.77 -1.41
C SER A 145 14.42 4.33 -1.34
N ALA A 146 15.33 4.05 -0.40
CA ALA A 146 15.88 2.72 -0.18
C ALA A 146 14.78 1.71 0.22
N GLY A 147 13.88 2.10 1.14
CA GLY A 147 12.76 1.27 1.55
C GLY A 147 11.77 0.98 0.43
N ALA A 148 11.44 1.98 -0.39
CA ALA A 148 10.55 1.80 -1.53
C ALA A 148 11.16 0.86 -2.57
N THR A 149 12.45 1.00 -2.89
CA THR A 149 13.17 0.09 -3.80
C THR A 149 13.19 -1.34 -3.25
N LEU A 150 13.49 -1.52 -1.96
CA LEU A 150 13.47 -2.84 -1.31
C LEU A 150 12.07 -3.46 -1.30
N ALA A 151 11.04 -2.65 -1.03
CA ALA A 151 9.66 -3.10 -1.02
C ALA A 151 9.23 -3.60 -2.41
N ILE A 152 9.42 -2.79 -3.45
CA ILE A 152 9.06 -3.18 -4.82
C ILE A 152 9.83 -4.40 -5.30
N SER A 153 11.14 -4.53 -4.98
CA SER A 153 11.92 -5.70 -5.40
C SER A 153 11.37 -7.01 -4.81
N LYS A 154 10.83 -6.97 -3.59
CA LYS A 154 10.16 -8.11 -2.95
C LYS A 154 8.76 -8.37 -3.52
N TYR A 155 8.05 -7.33 -3.95
CA TYR A 155 6.71 -7.48 -4.53
C TYR A 155 6.74 -7.91 -6.00
N TRP A 156 7.81 -7.58 -6.74
CA TRP A 156 7.93 -7.76 -8.18
C TRP A 156 7.52 -9.14 -8.70
N PRO A 157 7.89 -10.26 -8.06
CA PRO A 157 7.44 -11.59 -8.49
C PRO A 157 5.92 -11.77 -8.53
N ALA A 158 5.15 -10.98 -7.78
CA ALA A 158 3.68 -10.98 -7.83
C ALA A 158 3.14 -10.16 -9.02
N PHE A 159 3.83 -9.10 -9.44
CA PHE A 159 3.45 -8.29 -10.60
C PHE A 159 3.76 -8.99 -11.93
N GLY A 160 4.85 -9.76 -12.00
CA GLY A 160 5.32 -10.42 -13.22
C GLY A 160 4.58 -11.70 -13.64
N LYS A 161 3.71 -12.25 -12.79
CA LYS A 161 2.96 -13.49 -13.09
C LYS A 161 1.68 -13.26 -13.92
N ASP A 162 1.14 -12.04 -13.91
CA ASP A 162 -0.10 -11.67 -14.62
C ASP A 162 0.19 -10.90 -15.91
N ASN A 163 0.81 -11.52 -16.92
CA ASN A 163 1.01 -10.89 -18.23
C ASN A 163 -0.22 -10.96 -19.16
N ALA A 164 -1.30 -11.63 -18.75
CA ALA A 164 -2.54 -11.69 -19.52
C ALA A 164 -3.46 -10.52 -19.16
N LEU A 165 -3.86 -9.72 -20.15
CA LEU A 165 -4.96 -8.77 -20.00
C LEU A 165 -6.26 -9.54 -19.69
N PRO A 166 -7.17 -8.99 -18.85
CA PRO A 166 -8.48 -9.56 -18.70
C PRO A 166 -9.15 -9.60 -20.08
N LYS A 167 -9.56 -10.79 -20.54
CA LYS A 167 -10.38 -10.89 -21.75
C LYS A 167 -11.69 -10.17 -21.48
N THR A 168 -11.92 -9.05 -22.16
CA THR A 168 -13.24 -8.40 -22.23
C THR A 168 -14.24 -9.42 -22.78
N LYS A 169 -15.31 -9.68 -22.03
CA LYS A 169 -16.49 -10.37 -22.54
C LYS A 169 -17.37 -9.37 -23.29
#